data_AF-A0A1V9KLC2-F1
#
_entry.id   AF-A0A1V9KLC2-F1
#
_cell.length_a   1.000
_cell.length_b   1.000
_cell.length_c   1.000
_cell.angle_alpha   90.00
_cell.angle_beta   90.00
_cell.angle_gamma   90.00
#
_symmetry.space_group_name_H-M   'P 1'
#
loop_
_entity.id
_entity.type
_entity.pdbx_description
1 polymer ?
#
loop_
_entity_poly.entity_id
_entity_poly.type
_entity_poly.pdbx_seq_one_letter_code
_entity_poly.pdbx_strand_id
1 'polypeptide(L)' 'MSAGPDVLDPEAPTLPGIGSLFTDGTWLWRQDLPYYVAKYHISLSTDFITHVRNAEYRIPQVPEQRLMEIFTQDLGMEIK' A
#
# COMPACT_ATOMS: atom_id res chain seq x y z
N MET A 1 -3.04 -15.70 2.67
CA MET A 1 -2.06 -14.72 3.16
C MET A 1 -0.71 -15.09 2.57
N SER A 2 -0.11 -14.21 1.76
CA SER A 2 1.27 -14.41 1.29
C SER A 2 2.25 -14.00 2.37
N ALA A 3 3.44 -14.59 2.34
CA ALA A 3 4.59 -14.18 3.15
C ALA A 3 5.85 -14.21 2.29
N GLY A 4 6.81 -13.35 2.60
CA GLY A 4 8.10 -13.36 1.91
C GLY A 4 9.14 -12.49 2.60
N PRO A 5 10.33 -12.34 2.01
CA PRO A 5 11.46 -11.72 2.67
C PRO A 5 11.22 -10.22 2.90
N ASP A 6 11.79 -9.70 3.98
CA ASP A 6 11.96 -8.26 4.17
C ASP A 6 12.91 -7.72 3.08
N VAL A 7 12.49 -6.65 2.41
CA VAL A 7 13.20 -6.08 1.26
C VAL A 7 14.48 -5.34 1.69
N LEU A 8 14.52 -4.82 2.93
CA LEU A 8 15.66 -4.06 3.45
C LEU A 8 16.60 -4.91 4.32
N ASP A 9 16.14 -6.06 4.79
CA ASP A 9 16.92 -6.98 5.64
C ASP A 9 16.59 -8.43 5.28
N PRO A 10 17.27 -9.02 4.27
CA PRO A 10 16.99 -10.37 3.82
C PRO A 10 17.16 -11.47 4.88
N GLU A 11 17.87 -11.18 5.98
CA GLU A 11 18.10 -12.10 7.10
C GLU A 11 17.01 -11.99 8.17
N ALA A 12 16.11 -11.01 8.09
CA ALA A 12 14.98 -10.89 8.98
C ALA A 12 13.94 -12.01 8.75
N PRO A 13 13.10 -12.31 9.75
CA PRO A 13 11.95 -13.19 9.56
C PRO A 13 11.04 -12.72 8.43
N THR A 14 10.36 -13.68 7.78
CA THR A 14 9.44 -13.38 6.70
C THR A 14 8.26 -12.53 7.17
N LEU A 15 7.87 -11.57 6.33
CA LEU A 15 6.77 -10.66 6.61
C LEU A 15 5.47 -11.19 5.98
N PRO A 16 4.33 -11.14 6.69
CA PRO A 16 3.03 -11.43 6.11
C PRO A 16 2.53 -10.25 5.25
N GLY A 17 1.64 -10.54 4.29
CA GLY A 17 0.93 -9.49 3.54
C GLY A 17 1.78 -8.81 2.46
N ILE A 18 2.96 -9.35 2.13
CA ILE A 18 3.88 -8.73 1.17
C ILE A 18 3.29 -8.53 -0.24
N GLY A 19 2.32 -9.35 -0.63
CA GLY A 19 1.59 -9.27 -1.90
C GLY A 19 0.20 -8.69 -1.77
N SER A 20 -0.15 -8.15 -0.60
CA SER A 20 -1.43 -7.48 -0.36
C SER A 20 -1.26 -5.98 -0.51
N LEU A 21 -2.14 -5.37 -1.30
CA LEU A 21 -2.15 -3.95 -1.60
C LEU A 21 -3.38 -3.27 -1.00
N PHE A 22 -3.20 -2.04 -0.57
CA PHE A 22 -4.26 -1.14 -0.13
C PHE A 22 -4.27 0.12 -0.99
N THR A 23 -5.44 0.74 -1.09
CA THR A 23 -5.62 2.01 -1.78
C THR A 23 -6.72 2.84 -1.12
N ASP A 24 -6.56 4.17 -1.18
CA ASP A 24 -7.59 5.17 -0.88
C ASP A 24 -8.22 5.74 -2.17
N GLY A 25 -7.91 5.16 -3.33
CA GLY A 25 -8.31 5.62 -4.66
C GLY A 25 -7.29 6.55 -5.33
N THR A 26 -6.34 7.12 -4.58
CA THR A 26 -5.28 7.99 -5.08
C THR A 26 -3.91 7.34 -4.95
N TRP A 27 -3.61 6.78 -3.78
CA TRP A 27 -2.35 6.12 -3.48
C TRP A 27 -2.53 4.61 -3.44
N LEU A 28 -1.45 3.89 -3.73
CA LEU A 28 -1.35 2.45 -3.62
C LEU A 28 -0.15 2.11 -2.73
N TRP A 29 -0.34 1.23 -1.76
CA TRP A 29 0.74 0.82 -0.87
C TRP A 29 0.59 -0.63 -0.44
N ARG A 30 1.71 -1.24 0.00
CA ARG A 30 1.73 -2.60 0.51
C ARG A 30 1.22 -2.64 1.94
N GLN A 31 0.57 -3.74 2.30
CA GLN A 31 0.06 -3.98 3.65
C GLN A 31 1.15 -3.92 4.72
N ASP A 32 2.40 -4.28 4.38
CA ASP A 32 3.54 -4.29 5.29
C ASP A 32 4.25 -2.92 5.41
N LEU A 33 3.77 -1.86 4.74
CA LEU A 33 4.35 -0.50 4.87
C LEU A 33 4.54 -0.04 6.34
N PRO A 34 3.57 -0.24 7.27
CA PRO A 34 3.74 0.18 8.66
C PRO A 34 4.96 -0.46 9.34
N TYR A 35 5.32 -1.69 8.97
CA TYR A 35 6.52 -2.35 9.50
C TYR A 35 7.79 -1.57 9.12
N TYR A 36 7.91 -1.11 7.87
CA TYR A 36 9.09 -0.36 7.44
C TYR A 36 9.18 1.02 8.10
N VAL A 37 8.04 1.70 8.29
CA VAL A 37 8.00 2.97 9.03
C VAL A 37 8.42 2.78 10.48
N ALA A 38 7.95 1.71 11.13
CA ALA A 38 8.25 1.44 12.53
C ALA A 38 9.68 0.94 12.77
N LYS A 39 10.19 0.00 11.96
CA LYS A 39 11.51 -0.62 12.13
C LYS A 39 12.64 0.23 11.57
N TYR A 40 12.45 0.82 10.39
CA TYR A 40 13.52 1.50 9.64
C TYR A 40 13.35 3.02 9.57
N HIS A 41 12.27 3.56 10.15
CA HIS A 41 12.00 5.01 10.16
C HIS A 41 12.04 5.63 8.76
N ILE A 42 11.60 4.89 7.74
CA ILE A 42 11.55 5.41 6.38
C ILE A 42 10.67 6.66 6.33
N SER A 43 11.15 7.69 5.63
CA SER A 43 10.34 8.87 5.37
C SER A 43 9.27 8.54 4.32
N LEU A 44 8.03 8.87 4.62
CA LEU A 44 6.95 8.84 3.63
C LEU A 44 6.95 10.14 2.81
N SER A 45 6.44 10.08 1.58
CA SER A 45 6.25 11.27 0.75
C SER A 45 5.40 12.32 1.46
N THR A 46 5.82 13.58 1.43
CA THR A 46 5.06 14.71 1.99
C THR A 46 3.67 14.83 1.37
N ASP A 47 3.53 14.50 0.09
CA ASP A 47 2.24 14.55 -0.62
C ASP A 47 1.29 13.46 -0.12
N PHE A 48 1.81 12.26 0.17
CA PHE A 48 1.04 11.18 0.77
C PHE A 48 0.52 11.59 2.16
N ILE A 49 1.39 12.13 3.01
CA ILE A 49 0.99 12.60 4.34
C ILE A 49 -0.03 13.73 4.27
N THR A 50 0.15 14.66 3.33
CA THR A 50 -0.79 15.77 3.10
C THR A 50 -2.15 15.25 2.65
N HIS A 51 -2.19 14.28 1.73
CA HIS A 51 -3.42 13.63 1.29
C HIS A 51 -4.18 12.98 2.45
N VAL A 52 -3.50 12.17 3.27
CA VAL A 52 -4.10 11.49 4.44
C VAL A 52 -4.64 12.49 5.47
N ARG A 53 -3.90 13.59 5.71
CA ARG A 53 -4.34 14.66 6.62
C ARG A 53 -5.57 15.40 6.11
N ASN A 54 -5.61 15.70 4.82
CA ASN A 54 -6.77 16.36 4.19
C ASN A 54 -8.02 15.46 4.21
N ALA A 55 -7.83 14.13 4.21
CA ALA A 55 -8.90 13.16 4.44
C ALA A 55 -9.28 13.00 5.93
N GLU A 56 -8.70 13.80 6.83
CA GLU A 56 -8.90 13.73 8.29
C GLU A 56 -8.64 12.33 8.86
N TYR A 57 -7.68 11.60 8.29
CA TYR A 57 -7.36 10.21 8.67
C TYR A 57 -8.54 9.24 8.56
N ARG A 58 -9.58 9.58 7.80
CA ARG A 58 -10.72 8.69 7.52
C ARG A 58 -10.44 7.85 6.29
N ILE A 59 -10.86 6.59 6.34
CA ILE A 59 -10.80 5.69 5.19
C ILE A 59 -11.89 6.14 4.20
N PRO A 60 -11.54 6.58 2.98
CA PRO A 60 -12.54 6.97 2.00
C PRO A 60 -13.23 5.73 1.42
N GLN A 61 -14.48 5.91 1.00
CA GLN A 61 -15.14 4.94 0.14
C GLN A 61 -14.58 5.10 -1.28
N VAL A 62 -13.95 4.05 -1.80
CA VAL A 62 -13.42 4.03 -3.16
C VAL A 62 -14.45 3.36 -4.07
N PRO A 63 -15.01 4.06 -5.06
CA PRO A 63 -15.98 3.46 -5.97
C PRO A 63 -15.39 2.26 -6.72
N GLU A 64 -16.21 1.24 -6.97
CA GLU A 64 -15.79 0.04 -7.71
C GLU A 64 -15.15 0.38 -9.06
N GLN A 65 -15.73 1.32 -9.80
CA GLN A 65 -15.15 1.77 -11.08
C GLN A 65 -13.71 2.27 -10.92
N ARG A 66 -13.42 3.01 -9.84
CA ARG A 66 -12.05 3.48 -9.57
C ARG A 66 -11.13 2.33 -9.21
N LEU A 67 -11.61 1.34 -8.46
CA LEU A 67 -10.82 0.13 -8.16
C LEU A 67 -10.50 -0.65 -9.44
N MET A 68 -11.43 -0.74 -10.38
CA MET A 68 -11.22 -1.41 -11.68
C MET A 68 -10.21 -0.65 -12.55
N GLU A 69 -10.24 0.69 -12.54
CA GLU A 69 -9.22 1.50 -13.20
C GLU A 69 -7.83 1.22 -12.60
N ILE A 70 -7.69 1.26 -11.28
CA ILE A 70 -6.41 0.95 -10.61
C ILE A 70 -5.94 -0.47 -10.97
N PHE A 71 -6.84 -1.44 -10.94
CA PHE A 71 -6.52 -2.84 -11.25
C PHE A 71 -6.01 -3.02 -12.69
N THR A 72 -6.65 -2.35 -13.65
CA THR A 72 -6.34 -2.54 -15.08
C THR A 72 -5.23 -1.62 -15.58
N GLN A 73 -5.20 -0.36 -15.14
CA GLN A 73 -4.28 0.66 -15.67
C GLN A 73 -2.99 0.75 -14.84
N ASP A 74 -3.11 0.77 -13.50
CA ASP A 74 -1.96 0.97 -12.62
C ASP A 74 -1.24 -0.36 -12.33
N LEU A 75 -2.01 -1.44 -12.19
CA LEU A 75 -1.49 -2.78 -11.92
C LEU A 75 -1.35 -3.66 -13.18
N GLY A 76 -1.89 -3.24 -14.31
CA GLY A 76 -1.78 -3.97 -15.59
C GLY A 76 -2.42 -5.36 -15.56
N MET A 77 -3.39 -5.60 -14.67
CA MET A 77 -4.05 -6.90 -14.56
C MET A 77 -5.26 -6.97 -15.47
N GLU A 78 -5.39 -8.07 -16.22
CA GLU A 78 -6.57 -8.35 -17.04
C GLU A 78 -7.68 -8.98 -16.20
N ILE A 79 -8.90 -8.48 -16.37
CA ILE A 79 -10.11 -9.10 -15.82
C ILE A 79 -10.52 -10.19 -16.81
N LYS A 80 -10.48 -11.46 -16.38
CA LYS A 80 -10.99 -12.60 -17.14
C LYS A 80 -12.49 -12.77 -16.97
#